data_AF-A0A2U1NAF0-F1
#
_entry.id   AF-A0A2U1NAF0-F1
#
_cell.length_a   1.000
_cell.length_b   1.000
_cell.length_c   1.000
_cell.angle_alpha   90.00
_cell.angle_beta   90.00
_cell.angle_gamma   90.00
#
_symmetry.space_group_name_H-M   'P 1'
#
loop_
_entity.id
_entity.type
_entity.pdbx_description
1 polymer ?
#
loop_
_entity_poly.entity_id
_entity_poly.type
_entity_poly.pdbx_seq_one_letter_code
_entity_poly.pdbx_strand_id
1 'polypeptide(L)'
;MNSFWKYFSGEKVAPFPTIFIGGNHEASNYLWELYYGGWAAPNIYFLGFAGVIKFGNIRIGGLSGIYKHHDYHLGHFERPPYNSSEIKSIYHVREYDVHKLMQIEEPVDIFLSHDWPLGITDHGNWKDLVRKKSYFEEEIQKKTLGSKPAAELLEKLKPPYWFSAHLHCKFAALVQHEDGGQVTKFLALDKCIPGKKFLQIIDIESKPGPHEIHYDEEWLAITRRYNSIFPLTAKRSYFGSAQLDMEECRQWVRSKLQSRGTKPFGFVRTVPCHNSTQTVANRSFSGILLKKSS
;
A
#
# COMPACT_ATOMS: atom_id res chain seq x y z
N MET A 1 19.31 0.19 -7.01
CA MET A 1 18.48 0.72 -5.88
C MET A 1 18.93 2.15 -5.60
N ASN A 2 18.08 2.98 -4.99
CA ASN A 2 18.34 4.41 -4.69
C ASN A 2 18.38 5.36 -5.90
N SER A 3 17.62 5.08 -6.96
CA SER A 3 17.53 5.94 -8.15
C SER A 3 16.22 6.73 -8.25
N PHE A 4 15.31 6.61 -7.27
CA PHE A 4 14.00 7.28 -7.32
C PHE A 4 14.12 8.80 -7.41
N TRP A 5 15.15 9.39 -6.78
CA TRP A 5 15.40 10.83 -6.82
C TRP A 5 15.51 11.39 -8.26
N LYS A 6 15.95 10.59 -9.23
CA LYS A 6 16.01 10.97 -10.66
C LYS A 6 14.62 11.15 -11.28
N TYR A 7 13.65 10.37 -10.82
CA TYR A 7 12.26 10.50 -11.26
C TYR A 7 11.58 11.67 -10.55
N PHE A 8 11.82 11.81 -9.25
CA PHE A 8 11.32 12.94 -8.47
C PHE A 8 11.83 14.30 -8.99
N SER A 9 13.10 14.36 -9.41
CA SER A 9 13.71 15.58 -9.98
C SER A 9 13.28 15.88 -11.41
N GLY A 10 12.74 14.90 -12.13
CA GLY A 10 12.45 14.99 -13.56
C GLY A 10 13.63 14.68 -14.49
N GLU A 11 14.79 14.25 -13.98
CA GLU A 11 15.89 13.73 -14.81
C GLU A 11 15.45 12.49 -15.62
N LYS A 12 14.51 11.70 -15.06
CA LYS A 12 13.87 10.57 -15.72
C LYS A 12 12.35 10.64 -15.57
N VAL A 13 11.65 10.05 -16.52
CA VAL A 13 10.19 9.86 -16.49
C VAL A 13 9.91 8.37 -16.63
N ALA A 14 8.97 7.84 -15.84
CA ALA A 14 8.56 6.45 -16.00
C ALA A 14 7.82 6.29 -17.35
N PRO A 15 8.24 5.33 -18.20
CA PRO A 15 7.67 5.19 -19.55
C PRO A 15 6.22 4.67 -19.55
N PHE A 16 5.79 4.06 -18.44
CA PHE A 16 4.45 3.52 -18.26
C PHE A 16 3.89 4.00 -16.91
N PRO A 17 2.55 4.19 -16.80
CA PRO A 17 1.91 4.36 -15.51
C PRO A 17 2.32 3.24 -14.55
N THR A 18 2.99 3.62 -13.47
CA THR A 18 3.55 2.70 -12.49
C THR A 18 2.80 2.89 -11.18
N ILE A 19 1.98 1.92 -10.83
CA ILE A 19 1.18 1.92 -9.61
C ILE A 19 1.91 1.07 -8.57
N PHE A 20 2.09 1.58 -7.34
CA PHE A 20 2.81 0.84 -6.29
C PHE A 20 2.20 1.04 -4.89
N ILE A 21 2.48 0.06 -4.03
CA ILE A 21 2.28 0.10 -2.57
C ILE A 21 3.65 0.13 -1.87
N GLY A 22 3.69 0.55 -0.62
CA GLY A 22 4.91 0.60 0.19
C GLY A 22 5.24 -0.78 0.77
N GLY A 23 6.53 -1.08 0.88
CA GLY A 23 7.04 -2.21 1.64
C GLY A 23 7.71 -1.77 2.94
N ASN A 24 8.82 -2.43 3.29
CA ASN A 24 9.61 -2.15 4.50
C ASN A 24 10.94 -1.41 4.21
N HIS A 25 11.15 -0.96 2.97
CA HIS A 25 12.36 -0.26 2.52
C HIS A 25 11.96 1.02 1.76
N GLU A 26 11.38 1.97 2.48
CA GLU A 26 10.75 3.15 1.89
C GLU A 26 11.36 4.45 2.41
N ALA A 27 11.18 5.53 1.62
CA ALA A 27 11.31 6.89 2.13
C ALA A 27 10.03 7.25 2.90
N SER A 28 9.88 6.69 4.11
CA SER A 28 8.61 6.74 4.87
C SER A 28 8.11 8.15 5.15
N ASN A 29 9.01 9.12 5.34
CA ASN A 29 8.64 10.53 5.50
C ASN A 29 7.94 11.08 4.25
N TYR A 30 8.42 10.73 3.06
CA TYR A 30 7.82 11.18 1.81
C TYR A 30 6.51 10.45 1.52
N LEU A 31 6.46 9.13 1.73
CA LEU A 31 5.22 8.37 1.55
C LEU A 31 4.13 8.77 2.53
N TRP A 32 4.49 9.28 3.71
CA TRP A 32 3.53 9.81 4.67
C TRP A 32 2.79 11.06 4.16
N GLU A 33 3.45 11.92 3.38
CA GLU A 33 2.78 13.07 2.71
C GLU A 33 1.69 12.59 1.73
N LEU A 34 1.84 11.37 1.22
CA LEU A 34 0.94 10.72 0.28
C LEU A 34 0.14 9.59 0.95
N TYR A 35 -0.20 9.74 2.24
CA TYR A 35 -0.92 8.71 3.02
C TYR A 35 -2.21 8.21 2.32
N TYR A 36 -2.99 9.11 1.73
CA TYR A 36 -4.22 8.78 0.97
C TYR A 36 -3.98 8.40 -0.50
N GLY A 37 -2.71 8.27 -0.91
CA GLY A 37 -2.29 8.04 -2.27
C GLY A 37 -2.10 9.31 -3.10
N GLY A 38 -1.33 9.19 -4.17
CA GLY A 38 -1.02 10.29 -5.07
C GLY A 38 0.20 10.01 -5.95
N TRP A 39 0.49 10.93 -6.87
CA TRP A 39 1.69 10.83 -7.70
C TRP A 39 2.93 11.09 -6.87
N ALA A 40 3.79 10.08 -6.73
CA ALA A 40 5.09 10.20 -6.10
C ALA A 40 6.12 10.84 -7.05
N ALA A 41 5.90 10.72 -8.37
CA ALA A 41 6.63 11.38 -9.44
C ALA A 41 5.77 11.30 -10.72
N PRO A 42 6.13 11.98 -11.83
CA PRO A 42 5.41 11.81 -13.10
C PRO A 42 5.34 10.34 -13.51
N ASN A 43 4.13 9.85 -13.80
CA ASN A 43 3.80 8.44 -14.11
C ASN A 43 4.07 7.42 -13.00
N ILE A 44 4.35 7.83 -11.76
CA ILE A 44 4.52 6.93 -10.61
C ILE A 44 3.49 7.26 -9.54
N TYR A 45 2.49 6.40 -9.36
CA TYR A 45 1.37 6.60 -8.44
C TYR A 45 1.49 5.67 -7.23
N PHE A 46 1.56 6.24 -6.03
CA PHE A 46 1.47 5.52 -4.77
C PHE A 46 0.00 5.34 -4.40
N LEU A 47 -0.44 4.12 -4.09
CA LEU A 47 -1.83 3.89 -3.63
C LEU A 47 -2.14 4.54 -2.28
N GLY A 48 -1.11 4.86 -1.49
CA GLY A 48 -1.27 5.23 -0.09
C GLY A 48 -1.00 4.05 0.84
N PHE A 49 -1.24 4.27 2.12
CA PHE A 49 -1.06 3.22 3.14
C PHE A 49 -2.10 2.09 2.99
N ALA A 50 -3.30 2.47 2.55
CA ALA A 50 -4.29 1.60 1.94
C ALA A 50 -5.01 2.42 0.87
N GLY A 51 -5.47 1.79 -0.20
CA GLY A 51 -6.09 2.50 -1.31
C GLY A 51 -6.85 1.61 -2.28
N VAL A 52 -7.82 2.19 -2.99
CA VAL A 52 -8.38 1.64 -4.23
C VAL A 52 -8.44 2.74 -5.28
N ILE A 53 -8.01 2.41 -6.49
CA ILE A 53 -8.13 3.27 -7.68
C ILE A 53 -8.74 2.48 -8.84
N LYS A 54 -9.15 3.20 -9.88
CA LYS A 54 -9.53 2.63 -11.17
C LYS A 54 -8.43 2.87 -12.19
N PHE A 55 -8.11 1.88 -13.00
CA PHE A 55 -7.27 2.01 -14.19
C PHE A 55 -8.09 1.55 -15.40
N GLY A 56 -8.60 2.51 -16.17
CA GLY A 56 -9.73 2.24 -17.06
C GLY A 56 -10.93 1.72 -16.25
N ASN A 57 -11.40 0.50 -16.55
CA ASN A 57 -12.48 -0.15 -15.81
C ASN A 57 -12.00 -1.15 -14.72
N ILE A 58 -10.69 -1.31 -14.53
CA ILE A 58 -10.12 -2.26 -13.57
C ILE A 58 -9.97 -1.58 -12.21
N ARG A 59 -10.50 -2.18 -11.14
CA ARG A 59 -10.32 -1.74 -9.76
C ARG A 59 -9.10 -2.40 -9.14
N ILE A 60 -8.15 -1.57 -8.70
CA ILE A 60 -6.89 -1.99 -8.11
C ILE A 60 -6.88 -1.53 -6.66
N GLY A 61 -6.96 -2.47 -5.74
CA GLY A 61 -6.81 -2.25 -4.30
C GLY A 61 -5.39 -2.56 -3.81
N GLY A 62 -5.01 -1.99 -2.68
CA GLY A 62 -3.75 -2.38 -2.05
C GLY A 62 -3.63 -2.00 -0.58
N LEU A 63 -2.77 -2.76 0.10
CA LEU A 63 -2.36 -2.58 1.48
C LEU A 63 -0.83 -2.46 1.54
N SER A 64 -0.34 -1.30 1.95
CA SER A 64 1.09 -1.05 2.13
C SER A 64 1.59 -1.58 3.46
N GLY A 65 2.87 -1.94 3.49
CA GLY A 65 3.60 -2.26 4.72
C GLY A 65 3.71 -3.75 5.03
N ILE A 66 4.27 -4.04 6.21
CA ILE A 66 4.43 -5.40 6.74
C ILE A 66 3.67 -5.56 8.06
N TYR A 67 3.18 -6.76 8.34
CA TYR A 67 2.42 -7.02 9.55
C TYR A 67 3.33 -7.28 10.75
N LYS A 68 3.09 -6.54 11.84
CA LYS A 68 3.65 -6.79 13.18
C LYS A 68 2.56 -6.69 14.23
N HIS A 69 2.32 -7.80 14.93
CA HIS A 69 1.21 -7.93 15.87
C HIS A 69 1.21 -6.84 16.96
N HIS A 70 2.37 -6.43 17.46
CA HIS A 70 2.50 -5.45 18.55
C HIS A 70 2.14 -4.02 18.12
N ASP A 71 2.26 -3.69 16.84
CA ASP A 71 1.93 -2.36 16.32
C ASP A 71 0.55 -2.31 15.65
N TYR A 72 -0.05 -3.46 15.33
CA TYR A 72 -1.26 -3.55 14.51
C TYR A 72 -2.43 -2.72 15.07
N HIS A 73 -2.65 -2.78 16.38
CA HIS A 73 -3.74 -2.06 17.04
C HIS A 73 -3.39 -0.62 17.45
N LEU A 74 -2.18 -0.14 17.16
CA LEU A 74 -1.80 1.24 17.45
C LEU A 74 -2.36 2.18 16.35
N GLY A 75 -2.25 3.49 16.56
CA GLY A 75 -2.38 4.45 15.48
C GLY A 75 -1.05 4.72 14.77
N HIS A 76 -1.07 5.67 13.85
CA HIS A 76 0.10 6.24 13.20
C HIS A 76 0.62 7.44 14.01
N PHE A 77 1.41 7.15 15.04
CA PHE A 77 1.93 8.13 15.99
C PHE A 77 3.32 8.65 15.63
N GLU A 78 4.01 7.99 14.72
CA GLU A 78 5.39 8.27 14.34
C GLU A 78 5.49 9.64 13.68
N ARG A 79 6.48 10.45 14.08
CA ARG A 79 6.71 11.78 13.50
C ARG A 79 8.18 11.98 13.15
N PRO A 80 8.49 12.63 12.03
CA PRO A 80 9.85 13.01 11.72
C PRO A 80 10.36 14.10 12.69
N PRO A 81 11.66 14.09 13.07
CA PRO A 81 12.65 13.08 12.71
C PRO A 81 12.40 11.75 13.45
N TYR A 82 12.35 10.66 12.70
CA TYR A 82 12.07 9.33 13.26
C TYR A 82 13.28 8.82 14.06
N ASN A 83 13.00 8.23 15.21
CA ASN A 83 13.99 7.40 15.89
C ASN A 83 14.09 5.99 15.26
N SER A 84 15.04 5.18 15.73
CA SER A 84 15.31 3.83 15.20
C SER A 84 14.15 2.84 15.30
N SER A 85 13.22 3.07 16.22
CA SER A 85 11.99 2.28 16.36
C SER A 85 10.91 2.81 15.42
N GLU A 86 10.68 4.12 15.40
CA GLU A 86 9.64 4.76 14.59
C GLU A 86 9.87 4.58 13.09
N ILE A 87 11.13 4.59 12.64
CA ILE A 87 11.45 4.34 11.23
C ILE A 87 11.06 2.92 10.79
N LYS A 88 10.93 1.99 11.75
CA LYS A 88 10.44 0.63 11.49
C LYS A 88 8.92 0.57 11.61
N SER A 89 8.36 1.15 12.68
CA SER A 89 6.93 1.04 12.94
C SER A 89 6.08 1.80 11.92
N ILE A 90 6.58 2.88 11.31
CA ILE A 90 5.84 3.69 10.33
C ILE A 90 5.35 2.88 9.12
N TYR A 91 6.05 1.82 8.70
CA TYR A 91 5.60 0.98 7.59
C TYR A 91 4.90 -0.30 8.05
N HIS A 92 4.64 -0.46 9.35
CA HIS A 92 3.87 -1.60 9.82
C HIS A 92 2.38 -1.39 9.51
N VAL A 93 1.68 -2.45 9.12
CA VAL A 93 0.24 -2.44 8.86
C VAL A 93 -0.52 -2.01 10.12
N ARG A 94 -1.55 -1.18 9.98
CA ARG A 94 -2.45 -0.76 11.07
C ARG A 94 -3.86 -1.28 10.86
N GLU A 95 -4.53 -1.61 11.95
CA GLU A 95 -5.93 -2.04 11.98
C GLU A 95 -6.85 -1.01 11.33
N TYR A 96 -6.57 0.28 11.49
CA TYR A 96 -7.33 1.35 10.85
C TYR A 96 -7.36 1.25 9.31
N ASP A 97 -6.21 0.93 8.70
CA ASP A 97 -6.09 0.82 7.25
C ASP A 97 -6.80 -0.43 6.72
N VAL A 98 -6.65 -1.54 7.43
CA VAL A 98 -7.36 -2.80 7.14
C VAL A 98 -8.86 -2.64 7.33
N HIS A 99 -9.30 -1.96 8.39
CA HIS A 99 -10.72 -1.73 8.67
C HIS A 99 -11.42 -0.98 7.53
N LYS A 100 -10.78 0.06 6.97
CA LYS A 100 -11.28 0.75 5.77
C LYS A 100 -11.43 -0.21 4.58
N LEU A 101 -10.41 -1.00 4.28
CA LEU A 101 -10.46 -1.99 3.19
C LEU A 101 -11.53 -3.07 3.44
N MET A 102 -11.79 -3.42 4.70
CA MET A 102 -12.88 -4.33 5.09
C MET A 102 -14.27 -3.74 4.79
N GLN A 103 -14.43 -2.43 4.56
CA GLN A 103 -15.72 -1.83 4.19
C GLN A 103 -16.04 -1.85 2.67
N ILE A 104 -15.10 -2.29 1.82
CA ILE A 104 -15.34 -2.39 0.37
C ILE A 104 -16.44 -3.43 0.06
N GLU A 105 -17.48 -3.06 -0.68
CA GLU A 105 -18.54 -3.97 -1.06
C GLU A 105 -18.50 -4.28 -2.56
N GLU A 106 -18.09 -3.31 -3.37
CA GLU A 106 -17.94 -3.52 -4.81
C GLU A 106 -16.74 -4.45 -5.10
N PRO A 107 -16.81 -5.31 -6.14
CA PRO A 107 -15.72 -6.22 -6.50
C PRO A 107 -14.40 -5.50 -6.81
N VAL A 108 -13.28 -6.08 -6.37
CA VAL A 108 -11.93 -5.61 -6.70
C VAL A 108 -11.27 -6.62 -7.63
N ASP A 109 -10.70 -6.15 -8.74
CA ASP A 109 -10.13 -7.03 -9.77
C ASP A 109 -8.71 -7.49 -9.40
N ILE A 110 -7.92 -6.56 -8.86
CA ILE A 110 -6.52 -6.77 -8.48
C ILE A 110 -6.31 -6.24 -7.07
N PHE A 111 -5.69 -7.06 -6.21
CA PHE A 111 -5.26 -6.61 -4.89
C PHE A 111 -3.75 -6.78 -4.69
N LEU A 112 -3.13 -5.78 -4.08
CA LEU A 112 -1.69 -5.74 -3.80
C LEU A 112 -1.44 -5.78 -2.28
N SER A 113 -0.54 -6.63 -1.83
CA SER A 113 0.01 -6.55 -0.47
C SER A 113 1.50 -6.83 -0.50
N HIS A 114 2.32 -6.14 0.30
CA HIS A 114 3.76 -6.43 0.29
C HIS A 114 4.05 -7.80 0.92
N ASP A 115 3.53 -8.02 2.13
CA ASP A 115 3.52 -9.34 2.78
C ASP A 115 2.52 -10.28 2.11
N TRP A 116 2.83 -11.57 2.17
CA TRP A 116 1.92 -12.61 1.70
C TRP A 116 0.76 -12.78 2.66
N PRO A 117 -0.46 -13.09 2.16
CA PRO A 117 -1.54 -13.57 3.02
C PRO A 117 -1.09 -14.80 3.83
N LEU A 118 -1.35 -14.79 5.14
CA LEU A 118 -1.09 -15.93 6.00
C LEU A 118 -1.78 -17.19 5.46
N GLY A 119 -1.05 -18.31 5.39
CA GLY A 119 -1.60 -19.59 4.91
C GLY A 119 -1.66 -19.75 3.39
N ILE A 120 -1.25 -18.75 2.60
CA ILE A 120 -1.29 -18.83 1.13
C ILE A 120 -0.48 -20.01 0.56
N THR A 121 0.51 -20.50 1.32
CA THR A 121 1.32 -21.65 0.94
C THR A 121 0.53 -22.94 0.81
N ASP A 122 -0.59 -23.07 1.54
CA ASP A 122 -1.46 -24.26 1.51
C ASP A 122 -2.16 -24.40 0.16
N HIS A 123 -2.24 -23.30 -0.61
CA HIS A 123 -2.88 -23.22 -1.93
C HIS A 123 -1.90 -23.37 -3.11
N GLY A 124 -0.64 -23.70 -2.83
CA GLY A 124 0.41 -23.85 -3.85
C GLY A 124 1.41 -24.95 -3.51
N ASN A 125 2.48 -25.05 -4.30
CA ASN A 125 3.50 -26.08 -4.08
C ASN A 125 4.50 -25.67 -2.98
N TRP A 126 4.05 -25.71 -1.72
CA TRP A 126 4.88 -25.35 -0.57
C TRP A 126 6.12 -26.25 -0.43
N LYS A 127 6.06 -27.51 -0.89
CA LYS A 127 7.21 -28.44 -0.88
C LYS A 127 8.36 -27.92 -1.75
N ASP A 128 8.06 -27.38 -2.94
CA ASP A 128 9.07 -26.73 -3.80
C ASP A 128 9.60 -25.43 -3.18
N LEU A 129 8.75 -24.69 -2.48
CA LEU A 129 9.15 -23.48 -1.75
C LEU A 129 10.18 -23.81 -0.67
N VAL A 130 9.87 -24.78 0.21
CA VAL A 130 10.74 -25.22 1.30
C VAL A 130 12.03 -25.85 0.77
N ARG A 131 11.99 -26.58 -0.34
CA ARG A 131 13.21 -27.09 -0.99
C ARG A 131 14.20 -25.97 -1.34
N LYS A 132 13.70 -24.79 -1.73
CA LYS A 132 14.54 -23.61 -2.05
C LYS A 132 14.88 -22.79 -0.81
N LYS A 133 14.00 -22.79 0.20
CA LYS A 133 14.09 -21.97 1.42
C LYS A 133 13.62 -22.79 2.62
N SER A 134 14.50 -23.64 3.12
CA SER A 134 14.16 -24.63 4.17
C SER A 134 13.68 -24.00 5.47
N TYR A 135 14.17 -22.81 5.82
CA TYR A 135 13.74 -22.07 7.02
C TYR A 135 12.24 -21.69 7.02
N PHE A 136 11.56 -21.71 5.88
CA PHE A 136 10.11 -21.49 5.84
C PHE A 136 9.30 -22.70 6.32
N GLU A 137 9.89 -23.89 6.43
CA GLU A 137 9.17 -25.10 6.83
C GLU A 137 8.48 -24.93 8.19
N GLU A 138 9.23 -24.45 9.17
CA GLU A 138 8.72 -24.24 10.52
C GLU A 138 7.63 -23.17 10.56
N GLU A 139 7.82 -22.05 9.84
CA GLU A 139 6.83 -20.97 9.79
C GLU A 139 5.54 -21.36 9.06
N ILE A 140 5.64 -22.21 8.02
CA ILE A 140 4.49 -22.76 7.30
C ILE A 140 3.72 -23.72 8.23
N GLN A 141 4.42 -24.66 8.87
CA GLN A 141 3.79 -25.63 9.79
C GLN A 141 3.12 -24.94 10.98
N LYS A 142 3.74 -23.90 11.53
CA LYS A 142 3.18 -23.11 12.64
C LYS A 142 2.14 -22.08 12.20
N LYS A 143 1.88 -21.93 10.89
CA LYS A 143 1.01 -20.89 10.32
C LYS A 143 1.38 -19.49 10.80
N THR A 144 2.66 -19.16 10.73
CA THR A 144 3.20 -17.83 11.07
C THR A 144 3.81 -17.10 9.88
N LEU A 145 3.98 -17.77 8.73
CA LEU A 145 4.51 -17.15 7.52
C LEU A 145 3.46 -16.25 6.85
N GLY A 146 3.66 -14.94 6.92
CA GLY A 146 2.83 -13.95 6.24
C GLY A 146 2.01 -13.06 7.18
N SER A 147 1.02 -12.40 6.61
CA SER A 147 0.21 -11.36 7.24
C SER A 147 -1.21 -11.85 7.49
N LYS A 148 -1.60 -11.90 8.77
CA LYS A 148 -2.97 -12.25 9.17
C LYS A 148 -4.00 -11.27 8.60
N PRO A 149 -3.82 -9.94 8.68
CA PRO A 149 -4.77 -9.00 8.08
C PRO A 149 -4.87 -9.12 6.55
N ALA A 150 -3.79 -9.49 5.86
CA ALA A 150 -3.84 -9.75 4.43
C ALA A 150 -4.66 -11.01 4.10
N ALA A 151 -4.62 -12.06 4.94
CA ALA A 151 -5.48 -13.23 4.80
C ALA A 151 -6.96 -12.89 5.02
N GLU A 152 -7.28 -12.10 6.05
CA GLU A 152 -8.65 -11.63 6.31
C GLU A 152 -9.20 -10.82 5.10
N LEU A 153 -8.37 -9.96 4.51
CA LEU A 153 -8.73 -9.21 3.31
C LEU A 153 -8.89 -10.10 2.08
N LEU A 154 -8.04 -11.11 1.90
CA LEU A 154 -8.15 -12.07 0.80
C LEU A 154 -9.46 -12.85 0.88
N GLU A 155 -9.82 -13.34 2.06
CA GLU A 155 -11.07 -14.06 2.32
C GLU A 155 -12.30 -13.18 2.08
N LYS A 156 -12.23 -11.90 2.48
CA LYS A 156 -13.34 -10.96 2.34
C LYS A 156 -13.50 -10.42 0.92
N LEU A 157 -12.41 -10.02 0.26
CA LEU A 157 -12.46 -9.32 -1.05
C LEU A 157 -12.50 -10.29 -2.24
N LYS A 158 -11.93 -11.49 -2.08
CA LYS A 158 -11.89 -12.56 -3.08
C LYS A 158 -11.48 -12.09 -4.50
N PRO A 159 -10.48 -11.21 -4.68
CA PRO A 159 -10.18 -10.64 -5.98
C PRO A 159 -9.71 -11.74 -6.97
N PRO A 160 -9.99 -11.65 -8.27
CA PRO A 160 -9.43 -12.57 -9.27
C PRO A 160 -7.89 -12.66 -9.23
N TYR A 161 -7.21 -11.56 -8.88
CA TYR A 161 -5.76 -11.49 -8.80
C TYR A 161 -5.29 -10.91 -7.47
N TRP A 162 -4.31 -11.58 -6.85
CA TRP A 162 -3.60 -11.09 -5.68
C TRP A 162 -2.09 -11.14 -5.90
N PHE A 163 -1.40 -10.00 -5.73
CA PHE A 163 0.04 -9.91 -5.91
C PHE A 163 0.77 -9.53 -4.63
N SER A 164 1.88 -10.23 -4.36
CA SER A 164 2.74 -9.94 -3.22
C SER A 164 4.24 -10.03 -3.51
N ALA A 165 5.06 -9.63 -2.54
CA ALA A 165 6.51 -9.64 -2.64
C ALA A 165 7.14 -10.04 -1.29
N HIS A 166 8.09 -9.25 -0.80
CA HIS A 166 8.77 -9.38 0.51
C HIS A 166 9.65 -10.63 0.72
N LEU A 167 9.14 -11.84 0.48
CA LEU A 167 9.82 -13.11 0.80
C LEU A 167 10.93 -13.51 -0.19
N HIS A 168 11.24 -12.66 -1.17
CA HIS A 168 12.33 -12.85 -2.15
C HIS A 168 12.32 -14.24 -2.80
N CYS A 169 11.15 -14.65 -3.30
CA CYS A 169 10.98 -15.85 -4.10
C CYS A 169 9.70 -15.74 -4.93
N LYS A 170 9.72 -16.36 -6.12
CA LYS A 170 8.51 -16.53 -6.92
C LYS A 170 7.68 -17.69 -6.37
N PHE A 171 6.41 -17.45 -6.11
CA PHE A 171 5.44 -18.46 -5.69
C PHE A 171 4.09 -18.18 -6.33
N ALA A 172 3.39 -19.23 -6.74
CA ALA A 172 2.07 -19.12 -7.32
C ALA A 172 1.13 -20.08 -6.58
N ALA A 173 -0.09 -19.62 -6.34
CA ALA A 173 -1.11 -20.38 -5.63
C ALA A 173 -2.49 -20.09 -6.23
N LEU A 174 -3.41 -21.03 -6.09
CA LEU A 174 -4.80 -20.90 -6.50
C LEU A 174 -5.70 -21.04 -5.28
N VAL A 175 -6.32 -19.94 -4.88
CA VAL A 175 -7.19 -19.91 -3.70
C VAL A 175 -8.63 -20.10 -4.18
N GLN A 176 -9.19 -21.26 -3.87
CA GLN A 176 -10.60 -21.56 -4.06
C GLN A 176 -11.37 -21.06 -2.83
N HIS A 177 -12.27 -20.08 -3.01
CA HIS A 177 -13.00 -19.50 -1.88
C HIS A 177 -14.22 -20.32 -1.47
N GLU A 178 -15.02 -20.77 -2.44
CA GLU A 178 -16.23 -21.59 -2.26
C GLU A 178 -16.22 -22.74 -3.28
N ASP A 179 -16.90 -23.85 -3.00
CA ASP A 179 -16.97 -25.00 -3.91
C ASP A 179 -17.67 -24.60 -5.22
N GLY A 180 -16.91 -24.56 -6.31
CA GLY A 180 -17.39 -24.03 -7.61
C GLY A 180 -17.40 -22.51 -7.74
N GLY A 181 -16.93 -21.79 -6.71
CA GLY A 181 -16.87 -20.32 -6.66
C GLY A 181 -15.65 -19.71 -7.34
N GLN A 182 -15.49 -18.41 -7.12
CA GLN A 182 -14.39 -17.59 -7.64
C GLN A 182 -13.02 -18.11 -7.17
N VAL A 183 -12.03 -18.07 -8.07
CA VAL A 183 -10.65 -18.44 -7.78
C VAL A 183 -9.78 -17.18 -7.79
N THR A 184 -9.03 -16.97 -6.72
CA THR A 184 -7.96 -15.96 -6.71
C THR A 184 -6.66 -16.58 -7.21
N LYS A 185 -6.09 -15.99 -8.26
CA LYS A 185 -4.75 -16.29 -8.75
C LYS A 185 -3.74 -15.47 -7.94
N PHE A 186 -3.08 -16.13 -6.99
CA PHE A 186 -2.02 -15.50 -6.20
C PHE A 186 -0.67 -15.64 -6.92
N LEU A 187 0.08 -14.55 -6.95
CA LEU A 187 1.46 -14.56 -7.41
C LEU A 187 2.34 -13.66 -6.54
N ALA A 188 3.39 -14.26 -5.98
CA ALA A 188 4.48 -13.53 -5.37
C ALA A 188 5.70 -13.48 -6.28
N LEU A 189 6.41 -12.36 -6.26
CA LEU A 189 7.61 -12.13 -7.06
C LEU A 189 8.86 -11.94 -6.21
N ASP A 190 10.00 -12.18 -6.85
CA ASP A 190 11.32 -11.99 -6.25
C ASP A 190 11.76 -10.51 -6.32
N LYS A 191 12.88 -10.18 -5.67
CA LYS A 191 13.46 -8.84 -5.69
C LYS A 191 14.08 -8.55 -7.06
N CYS A 192 13.99 -7.29 -7.51
CA CYS A 192 14.57 -6.79 -8.77
C CYS A 192 16.11 -6.83 -8.81
N ILE A 193 16.65 -8.04 -8.93
CA ILE A 193 18.09 -8.36 -8.97
C ILE A 193 18.32 -9.26 -10.20
N PRO A 194 19.44 -9.09 -10.93
CA PRO A 194 19.79 -9.97 -12.05
C PRO A 194 19.68 -11.46 -11.71
N GLY A 195 19.11 -12.24 -12.63
CA GLY A 195 18.92 -13.70 -12.47
C GLY A 195 17.77 -14.12 -11.54
N LYS A 196 17.02 -13.17 -10.94
CA LYS A 196 15.84 -13.47 -10.10
C LYS A 196 14.53 -13.35 -10.89
N LYS A 197 13.49 -14.05 -10.43
CA LYS A 197 12.16 -14.07 -11.05
C LYS A 197 11.29 -12.92 -10.52
N PHE A 198 11.69 -11.69 -10.83
CA PHE A 198 11.09 -10.46 -10.27
C PHE A 198 10.03 -9.80 -11.16
N LEU A 199 9.89 -10.25 -12.41
CA LEU A 199 8.93 -9.69 -13.36
C LEU A 199 8.04 -10.81 -13.91
N GLN A 200 6.74 -10.52 -13.98
CA GLN A 200 5.75 -11.33 -14.67
C GLN A 200 4.87 -10.37 -15.47
N ILE A 201 4.62 -10.72 -16.74
CA ILE A 201 3.60 -10.08 -17.57
C ILE A 201 2.38 -11.00 -17.54
N ILE A 202 1.20 -10.40 -17.36
CA ILE A 202 -0.09 -11.07 -17.37
C ILE A 202 -1.06 -10.26 -18.21
N ASP A 203 -1.96 -10.95 -18.89
CA ASP A 203 -3.03 -10.33 -19.64
C ASP A 203 -4.31 -10.35 -18.79
N ILE A 204 -4.89 -9.17 -18.59
CA ILE A 204 -6.14 -8.99 -17.85
C ILE A 204 -7.15 -8.37 -18.80
N GLU A 205 -8.28 -9.04 -18.98
CA GLU A 205 -9.37 -8.55 -19.81
C GLU A 205 -9.90 -7.22 -19.26
N SER A 206 -10.01 -6.22 -20.12
CA SER A 206 -10.53 -4.90 -19.77
C SER A 206 -11.44 -4.38 -20.88
N LYS A 207 -12.34 -3.46 -20.52
CA LYS A 207 -13.16 -2.76 -21.50
C LYS A 207 -12.28 -1.80 -22.31
N PRO A 208 -12.66 -1.48 -23.57
CA PRO A 208 -11.98 -0.45 -24.34
C PRO A 208 -12.06 0.90 -23.62
N GLY A 209 -10.98 1.68 -23.67
CA GLY A 209 -10.98 3.04 -23.16
C GLY A 209 -9.57 3.52 -22.84
N PRO A 210 -9.38 4.82 -22.55
CA PRO A 210 -8.08 5.26 -22.08
C PRO A 210 -7.77 4.56 -20.76
N HIS A 211 -6.70 3.78 -20.75
CA HIS A 211 -6.15 3.14 -19.55
C HIS A 211 -5.43 4.20 -18.70
N GLU A 212 -6.23 4.96 -17.95
CA GLU A 212 -5.77 6.04 -17.07
C GLU A 212 -6.24 5.81 -15.63
N ILE A 213 -5.47 6.35 -14.68
CA ILE A 213 -5.78 6.30 -13.25
C ILE A 213 -6.90 7.28 -12.93
N HIS A 214 -7.92 6.78 -12.24
CA HIS A 214 -9.06 7.53 -11.72
C HIS A 214 -9.30 7.17 -10.25
N TYR A 215 -9.85 8.12 -9.50
CA TYR A 215 -10.34 7.87 -8.16
C TYR A 215 -11.49 6.86 -8.17
N ASP A 216 -11.53 6.02 -7.15
CA ASP A 216 -12.63 5.10 -6.88
C ASP A 216 -13.66 5.77 -5.95
N GLU A 217 -14.93 5.80 -6.36
CA GLU A 217 -16.01 6.48 -5.62
C GLU A 217 -16.24 5.85 -4.24
N GLU A 218 -16.34 4.52 -4.18
CA GLU A 218 -16.53 3.79 -2.92
C GLU A 218 -15.37 4.02 -1.96
N TRP A 219 -14.13 3.90 -2.44
CA TRP A 219 -12.96 4.12 -1.59
C TRP A 219 -12.87 5.55 -1.04
N LEU A 220 -13.21 6.56 -1.84
CA LEU A 220 -13.28 7.93 -1.37
C LEU A 220 -14.39 8.12 -0.32
N ALA A 221 -15.53 7.43 -0.46
CA ALA A 221 -16.61 7.48 0.52
C ALA A 221 -16.21 6.82 1.85
N ILE A 222 -15.58 5.64 1.78
CA ILE A 222 -14.99 4.96 2.96
C ILE A 222 -13.95 5.88 3.61
N THR A 223 -13.02 6.44 2.83
CA THR A 223 -11.99 7.34 3.35
C THR A 223 -12.61 8.53 4.06
N ARG A 224 -13.63 9.16 3.47
CA ARG A 224 -14.36 10.28 4.07
C ARG A 224 -15.01 9.90 5.40
N ARG A 225 -15.69 8.75 5.46
CA ARG A 225 -16.39 8.27 6.66
C ARG A 225 -15.45 8.11 7.86
N TYR A 226 -14.27 7.54 7.64
CA TYR A 226 -13.33 7.23 8.71
C TYR A 226 -12.33 8.36 9.02
N ASN A 227 -12.28 9.41 8.19
CA ASN A 227 -11.26 10.45 8.30
C ASN A 227 -11.24 11.19 9.65
N SER A 228 -12.41 11.44 10.25
CA SER A 228 -12.52 12.14 11.54
C SER A 228 -11.92 11.35 12.70
N ILE A 229 -11.71 10.04 12.53
CA ILE A 229 -11.19 9.13 13.55
C ILE A 229 -9.83 8.53 13.17
N PHE A 230 -9.11 9.19 12.25
CA PHE A 230 -7.76 8.81 11.85
C PHE A 230 -6.83 8.76 13.07
N PRO A 231 -6.34 7.57 13.51
CA PRO A 231 -5.64 7.45 14.78
C PRO A 231 -4.21 7.96 14.67
N LEU A 232 -3.97 9.19 15.11
CA LEU A 232 -2.66 9.84 15.09
C LEU A 232 -1.84 9.65 16.39
N THR A 233 -2.26 8.72 17.25
CA THR A 233 -1.63 8.45 18.56
C THR A 233 -1.36 6.95 18.74
N ALA A 234 -0.55 6.57 19.72
CA ALA A 234 -0.26 5.16 20.05
C ALA A 234 -1.44 4.44 20.75
N LYS A 235 -2.68 4.91 20.53
CA LYS A 235 -3.90 4.31 21.04
C LYS A 235 -4.68 3.67 19.90
N ARG A 236 -5.37 2.58 20.21
CA ARG A 236 -6.29 1.94 19.28
C ARG A 236 -7.43 2.88 18.88
N SER A 237 -7.80 2.86 17.60
CA SER A 237 -8.96 3.61 17.13
C SER A 237 -10.25 2.98 17.61
N TYR A 238 -11.24 3.80 17.95
CA TYR A 238 -12.58 3.35 18.30
C TYR A 238 -13.52 3.59 17.11
N PHE A 239 -13.76 2.57 16.30
CA PHE A 239 -14.52 2.72 15.05
C PHE A 239 -15.97 3.16 15.25
N GLY A 240 -16.56 2.91 16.43
CA GLY A 240 -17.92 3.35 16.77
C GLY A 240 -18.10 4.88 16.84
N SER A 241 -17.01 5.66 16.88
CA SER A 241 -17.09 7.13 16.82
C SER A 241 -17.14 7.69 15.40
N ALA A 242 -17.12 6.84 14.36
CA ALA A 242 -17.37 7.28 12.99
C ALA A 242 -18.85 7.67 12.83
N GLN A 243 -19.13 8.98 12.93
CA GLN A 243 -20.49 9.53 12.97
C GLN A 243 -21.16 9.62 11.59
N LEU A 244 -20.39 9.62 10.50
CA LEU A 244 -20.94 9.81 9.16
C LEU A 244 -21.57 8.52 8.63
N ASP A 245 -22.75 8.66 8.07
CA ASP A 245 -23.42 7.58 7.34
C ASP A 245 -22.71 7.29 6.00
N MET A 246 -22.72 6.02 5.57
CA MET A 246 -22.03 5.63 4.33
C MET A 246 -22.69 6.20 3.09
N GLU A 247 -24.02 6.22 3.05
CA GLU A 247 -24.77 6.66 1.88
C GLU A 247 -24.63 8.18 1.72
N GLU A 248 -24.68 8.93 2.81
CA GLU A 248 -24.34 10.37 2.80
C GLU A 248 -22.90 10.62 2.29
N CYS A 249 -21.94 9.79 2.71
CA CYS A 249 -20.56 9.88 2.21
C CYS A 249 -20.48 9.60 0.70
N ARG A 250 -21.15 8.55 0.21
CA ARG A 250 -21.20 8.20 -1.23
C ARG A 250 -21.83 9.32 -2.04
N GLN A 251 -22.98 9.85 -1.62
CA GLN A 251 -23.67 10.94 -2.33
C GLN A 251 -22.81 12.20 -2.41
N TRP A 252 -22.16 12.57 -1.30
CA TRP A 252 -21.25 13.71 -1.26
C TRP A 252 -20.07 13.52 -2.23
N VAL A 253 -19.42 12.34 -2.20
CA VAL A 253 -18.29 12.04 -3.07
C VAL A 253 -18.71 12.06 -4.54
N ARG A 254 -19.85 11.43 -4.88
CA ARG A 254 -20.39 11.41 -6.23
C ARG A 254 -20.60 12.82 -6.78
N SER A 255 -21.20 13.71 -5.99
CA SER A 255 -21.37 15.12 -6.37
C SER A 255 -20.03 15.83 -6.62
N LYS A 256 -19.00 15.58 -5.80
CA LYS A 256 -17.65 16.13 -6.01
C LYS A 256 -16.97 15.56 -7.25
N LEU A 257 -17.12 14.26 -7.52
CA LEU A 257 -16.55 13.64 -8.71
C LEU A 257 -17.24 14.08 -10.00
N GLN A 258 -18.56 14.33 -9.97
CA GLN A 258 -19.31 14.88 -11.11
C GLN A 258 -18.88 16.31 -11.46
N SER A 259 -18.62 17.14 -10.44
CA SER A 259 -18.22 18.54 -10.64
C SER A 259 -16.75 18.72 -11.02
N ARG A 260 -15.84 17.94 -10.39
CA ARG A 260 -14.38 18.12 -10.53
C ARG A 260 -13.72 17.09 -11.46
N GLY A 261 -14.42 15.99 -11.76
CA GLY A 261 -13.87 14.85 -12.48
C GLY A 261 -13.11 13.86 -11.58
N THR A 262 -12.81 12.70 -12.14
CA THR A 262 -12.29 11.53 -11.40
C THR A 262 -10.77 11.36 -11.49
N LYS A 263 -10.06 12.08 -12.38
CA LYS A 263 -8.60 11.95 -12.53
C LYS A 263 -7.84 12.48 -11.31
N PRO A 264 -6.81 11.84 -10.74
CA PRO A 264 -6.08 12.40 -9.61
C PRO A 264 -5.49 13.79 -9.87
N PHE A 265 -5.25 14.58 -8.82
CA PHE A 265 -4.47 15.81 -8.94
C PHE A 265 -3.10 15.51 -9.53
N GLY A 266 -2.54 16.40 -10.36
CA GLY A 266 -1.22 16.20 -10.96
C GLY A 266 -0.09 16.16 -9.93
N PHE A 267 1.06 15.62 -10.32
CA PHE A 267 2.26 15.63 -9.49
C PHE A 267 2.68 17.07 -9.15
N VAL A 268 2.92 17.32 -7.87
CA VAL A 268 3.50 18.57 -7.37
C VAL A 268 4.68 18.21 -6.47
N ARG A 269 5.82 18.87 -6.70
CA ARG A 269 6.99 18.70 -5.84
C ARG A 269 6.75 19.42 -4.50
N THR A 270 6.80 18.67 -3.41
CA THR A 270 6.59 19.19 -2.05
C THR A 270 7.89 19.62 -1.37
N VAL A 271 9.04 19.15 -1.84
CA VAL A 271 10.37 19.44 -1.29
C VAL A 271 11.44 19.64 -2.38
N PRO A 272 12.56 20.34 -2.08
CA PRO A 272 13.70 20.45 -2.99
C PRO A 272 14.27 19.09 -3.39
N CYS A 273 14.78 18.99 -4.62
CA CYS A 273 15.39 17.76 -5.12
C CYS A 273 16.76 17.53 -4.48
N HIS A 274 17.11 16.26 -4.26
CA HIS A 274 18.47 15.89 -3.91
C HIS A 274 19.44 16.34 -5.00
N ASN A 275 20.44 17.13 -4.63
CA ASN A 275 21.50 17.56 -5.53
C ASN A 275 22.80 16.84 -5.17
N SER A 276 23.24 15.91 -6.02
CA SER A 276 24.48 15.15 -5.82
C SER A 276 25.75 16.01 -5.85
N THR A 277 25.68 17.26 -6.32
CA THR A 277 26.81 18.20 -6.33
C THR A 277 26.87 19.09 -5.09
N GLN A 278 25.87 19.06 -4.22
CA GLN A 278 25.92 19.74 -2.93
C GLN A 278 26.44 18.77 -1.86
N THR A 279 27.72 18.90 -1.50
CA THR A 279 28.24 18.34 -0.25
C THR A 279 27.43 18.91 0.91
N VAL A 280 26.72 18.04 1.64
CA VAL A 280 26.05 18.40 2.88
C VAL A 280 27.14 18.81 3.87
N ALA A 281 27.39 20.11 4.00
CA ALA A 281 28.19 20.63 5.10
C ALA A 281 27.47 20.22 6.39
N ASN A 282 28.18 19.50 7.28
CA ASN A 282 27.72 19.18 8.63
C ASN A 282 27.31 20.47 9.36
N ARG A 283 26.05 20.87 9.23
CA ARG A 283 25.46 21.88 10.11
C ARG A 283 24.98 21.14 11.34
N SER A 284 25.80 21.19 12.39
CA SER A 284 25.35 20.96 13.74
C SER A 284 24.11 21.84 13.99
N PHE A 285 22.99 21.20 14.35
CA PHE A 285 21.85 21.90 14.89
C PHE A 285 22.23 22.44 16.27
N SER A 286 22.85 23.62 16.33
CA SER A 286 22.89 24.41 17.54
C SER A 286 21.53 25.09 17.71
N GLY A 287 20.72 24.56 18.63
CA GLY A 287 19.43 25.14 18.99
C GLY A 287 19.59 26.60 19.41
N ILE A 288 18.96 27.50 18.67
CA ILE A 288 18.82 28.90 19.06
C ILE A 288 17.68 28.96 20.09
N LEU A 289 18.06 29.02 21.36
CA LEU A 289 17.21 29.50 22.45
C LEU A 289 16.82 30.96 22.15
N LEU A 290 15.56 31.17 21.78
CA LEU A 290 14.96 32.51 21.81
C LEU A 290 14.82 32.94 23.28
N LYS A 291 15.76 33.77 23.73
CA LYS A 291 15.58 34.60 24.92
C LYS A 291 14.42 35.55 24.69
N LYS A 292 13.40 35.48 25.55
CA LYS A 292 12.42 36.55 25.75
C LYS A 292 13.15 37.80 26.25
N SER A 293 12.84 38.93 25.64
CA SER A 293 13.17 40.26 26.14
C SER A 293 11.88 41.05 26.33
N SER A 294 11.75 41.64 27.53
CA SER A 294 10.70 42.53 28.06
C SER A 294 9.31 41.93 28.24
#